data_AF-A0A1V5ARZ0-F1
#
_entry.id   AF-A0A1V5ARZ0-F1
#
_cell.length_a   1.000
_cell.length_b   1.000
_cell.length_c   1.000
_cell.angle_alpha   90.00
_cell.angle_beta   90.00
_cell.angle_gamma   90.00
#
_symmetry.space_group_name_H-M   'P 1'
#
loop_
_entity.id
_entity.type
_entity.pdbx_description
1 polymer ?
#
loop_
_entity_poly.entity_id
_entity_poly.type
_entity_poly.pdbx_seq_one_letter_code
_entity_poly.pdbx_strand_id
1 'polypeptide(L)'
;MVNFPSYAELILRFRRYTLMQQAAIAGMIVLLIYIPYSYFLLRLNIVESISMAIYSAILFIAVYYVTSSIIMKKSQQLAKQSVGPKKGLRNR
;
A
#
# COMPACT_ATOMS: atom_id res chain seq x y z
N MET A 1 30.02 9.40 4.15
CA MET A 1 28.73 9.67 4.82
C MET A 1 27.63 9.05 3.98
N VAL A 2 26.95 8.02 4.48
CA VAL A 2 25.82 7.40 3.76
C VAL A 2 24.68 8.39 3.83
N ASN A 3 24.36 9.00 2.69
CA ASN A 3 23.28 9.98 2.59
C ASN A 3 21.96 9.20 2.58
N PHE A 4 21.34 9.03 3.74
CA PHE A 4 20.06 8.34 3.83
C PHE A 4 19.00 9.17 3.12
N PRO A 5 18.24 8.59 2.17
CA PRO A 5 17.17 9.32 1.51
C PRO A 5 16.17 9.81 2.55
N SER A 6 15.76 11.06 2.43
CA SER A 6 14.76 11.66 3.32
C SER A 6 13.50 10.77 3.34
N TYR A 7 12.86 10.61 4.50
CA TYR A 7 11.62 9.83 4.63
C TYR A 7 10.55 10.26 3.62
N ALA A 8 10.51 11.56 3.30
CA ALA A 8 9.63 12.10 2.26
C ALA A 8 9.92 11.50 0.87
N GLU A 9 11.20 11.30 0.54
CA GLU A 9 11.62 10.72 -0.74
C GLU A 9 11.24 9.25 -0.86
N LEU A 10 11.35 8.47 0.23
CA LEU A 10 10.89 7.07 0.26
C LEU A 10 9.39 6.97 0.00
N ILE A 11 8.59 7.84 0.62
CA ILE A 11 7.13 7.90 0.40
C ILE A 11 6.81 8.29 -1.05
N LEU A 12 7.53 9.26 -1.61
CA LEU A 12 7.35 9.69 -2.99
C LEU A 12 7.71 8.57 -3.98
N ARG A 13 8.78 7.80 -3.72
CA ARG A 13 9.13 6.62 -4.52
C ARG A 13 8.06 5.54 -4.39
N PHE A 14 7.56 5.27 -3.19
CA PHE A 14 6.50 4.29 -2.97
C PHE A 14 5.23 4.63 -3.78
N ARG A 15 4.84 5.91 -3.81
CA ARG A 15 3.68 6.39 -4.56
C ARG A 15 3.82 6.24 -6.08
N ARG A 16 5.04 6.18 -6.62
CA ARG A 16 5.29 5.99 -8.06
C ARG A 16 5.09 4.54 -8.51
N TYR A 17 5.13 3.58 -7.61
CA TYR A 17 4.93 2.18 -7.96
C TYR A 17 3.48 1.91 -8.37
N THR A 18 3.31 0.88 -9.20
CA THR A 18 1.95 0.39 -9.53
C THR A 18 1.26 -0.13 -8.27
N LEU A 19 -0.08 -0.13 -8.29
CA LEU A 19 -0.84 -0.59 -7.12
C LEU A 19 -0.49 -2.02 -6.71
N MET A 20 -0.23 -2.89 -7.69
CA MET A 20 0.22 -4.27 -7.47
C MET A 20 1.56 -4.32 -6.72
N GLN A 21 2.52 -3.48 -7.12
CA GLN A 21 3.83 -3.39 -6.47
C GLN A 21 3.72 -2.81 -5.05
N GLN A 22 2.89 -1.79 -4.85
CA GLN A 22 2.62 -1.24 -3.51
C GLN A 22 2.03 -2.31 -2.59
N ALA A 23 1.05 -3.07 -3.09
CA ALA A 23 0.44 -4.17 -2.35
C ALA A 23 1.46 -5.27 -2.03
N ALA A 24 2.31 -5.65 -2.99
CA ALA A 24 3.35 -6.66 -2.78
C ALA A 24 4.39 -6.23 -1.72
N ILE A 25 4.87 -4.98 -1.78
CA ILE A 25 5.80 -4.43 -0.78
C ILE A 25 5.16 -4.45 0.61
N ALA A 26 3.90 -4.00 0.72
CA ALA A 26 3.18 -4.01 1.99
C ALA A 26 2.94 -5.44 2.51
N GLY A 27 2.59 -6.38 1.62
CA GLY A 27 2.43 -7.80 1.96
C GLY A 27 3.74 -8.45 2.43
N MET A 28 4.88 -8.08 1.85
CA MET A 28 6.19 -8.54 2.31
C MET A 28 6.51 -8.04 3.72
N ILE A 29 6.15 -6.79 4.03
CA ILE A 29 6.30 -6.26 5.40
C ILE A 29 5.42 -7.05 6.37
N VAL A 30 4.17 -7.35 5.99
CA VAL A 30 3.28 -8.18 6.80
C VAL A 30 3.90 -9.56 7.04
N LEU A 31 4.41 -10.24 6.00
CA LEU A 31 5.10 -11.53 6.14
C LEU A 31 6.26 -11.45 7.15
N LEU A 32 7.15 -10.48 6.99
CA LEU A 32 8.33 -10.33 7.84
C LEU A 32 7.99 -10.05 9.30
N ILE A 33 6.88 -9.38 9.58
CA ILE A 33 6.41 -9.11 10.94
C ILE A 33 5.63 -10.30 11.50
N TYR A 34 4.82 -10.96 10.67
CA TYR A 34 3.90 -11.99 11.13
C TYR A 34 4.60 -13.29 11.48
N ILE A 35 5.66 -13.67 10.74
CA ILE A 35 6.46 -14.87 11.04
C ILE A 35 7.06 -14.84 12.46
N PRO A 36 7.82 -13.82 12.88
CA PRO A 36 8.34 -13.76 14.24
C PRO A 36 7.21 -13.60 15.26
N TYR A 37 6.14 -12.87 14.94
CA TYR A 37 4.96 -12.77 15.81
C TYR A 37 4.37 -14.14 16.11
N SER A 38 4.05 -14.93 15.09
CA SER A 38 3.43 -16.24 15.26
C SER A 38 4.38 -17.25 15.91
N TYR A 39 5.67 -17.18 15.59
CA TYR A 39 6.66 -18.10 16.15
C TYR A 39 6.95 -17.81 17.63
N PHE A 40 7.22 -16.56 17.99
CA PHE A 40 7.61 -16.21 19.37
C PHE A 40 6.43 -15.99 20.30
N LEU A 41 5.38 -15.30 19.85
CA LEU A 41 4.25 -14.92 20.71
C LEU A 41 3.16 -16.00 20.74
N LEU A 42 2.80 -16.55 19.57
CA LEU A 42 1.79 -17.61 19.48
C LEU A 42 2.40 -19.02 19.70
N ARG A 43 3.73 -19.12 19.80
CA ARG A 43 4.47 -20.38 20.02
C ARG A 43 4.14 -21.47 19.00
N LEU A 44 3.77 -21.06 17.79
CA LEU A 44 3.52 -21.98 16.68
C LEU A 44 4.82 -22.55 16.17
N ASN A 45 4.77 -23.74 15.57
CA ASN A 45 5.95 -24.27 14.90
C ASN A 45 6.30 -23.41 13.67
N ILE A 46 7.52 -23.57 13.14
CA ILE A 46 8.01 -22.71 12.05
C ILE A 46 7.15 -22.85 10.79
N VAL A 47 6.61 -24.04 10.52
CA VAL A 47 5.80 -24.35 9.33
C VAL A 47 4.43 -23.69 9.43
N GLU A 48 3.78 -23.80 10.59
CA GLU A 48 2.51 -23.14 10.92
C GLU A 48 2.66 -21.62 10.88
N SER A 49 3.76 -21.10 11.43
CA SER A 49 4.07 -19.67 11.40
C SER A 49 4.19 -19.13 9.98
N ILE A 50 4.96 -19.82 9.13
CA ILE A 50 5.12 -19.46 7.72
C ILE A 50 3.78 -19.57 6.98
N SER A 51 3.04 -20.65 7.19
CA SER A 51 1.74 -20.87 6.55
C SER A 51 0.75 -19.76 6.92
N MET A 52 0.64 -19.45 8.21
CA MET A 52 -0.24 -18.40 8.71
C MET A 52 0.16 -17.03 8.15
N ALA A 53 1.46 -16.71 8.15
CA ALA A 53 1.96 -15.46 7.60
C ALA A 53 1.68 -15.31 6.09
N ILE A 54 1.78 -16.40 5.31
CA ILE A 54 1.44 -16.41 3.89
C ILE A 54 -0.05 -16.13 3.70
N TYR A 55 -0.94 -16.85 4.40
CA TYR A 55 -2.38 -16.62 4.28
C TYR A 55 -2.77 -15.19 4.67
N SER A 56 -2.22 -14.68 5.78
CA SER A 56 -2.46 -13.31 6.24
C SER A 56 -1.95 -12.28 5.23
N ALA A 57 -0.79 -12.50 4.61
CA ALA A 57 -0.24 -11.58 3.62
C ALA A 57 -1.04 -11.58 2.32
N ILE A 58 -1.48 -12.74 1.83
CA ILE A 58 -2.37 -12.82 0.65
C ILE A 58 -3.68 -12.08 0.93
N LEU A 59 -4.29 -12.32 2.10
CA LEU A 59 -5.51 -11.63 2.49
C LEU A 59 -5.29 -10.11 2.55
N PHE A 60 -4.19 -9.67 3.16
CA PHE A 60 -3.84 -8.27 3.25
C PHE A 60 -3.64 -7.64 1.86
N ILE A 61 -2.92 -8.30 0.96
CA ILE A 61 -2.71 -7.84 -0.42
C ILE A 61 -4.06 -7.66 -1.13
N ALA A 62 -4.95 -8.65 -1.02
CA ALA A 62 -6.27 -8.59 -1.63
C ALA A 62 -7.09 -7.42 -1.10
N VAL A 63 -7.19 -7.28 0.23
CA VAL A 63 -7.94 -6.18 0.88
C VAL A 63 -7.33 -4.83 0.54
N TYR A 64 -6.00 -4.70 0.57
CA TYR A 64 -5.28 -3.48 0.25
C TYR A 64 -5.53 -3.06 -1.20
N TYR A 65 -5.45 -4.01 -2.14
CA TYR A 65 -5.65 -3.75 -3.56
C TYR A 65 -7.09 -3.29 -3.85
N VAL A 66 -8.08 -3.99 -3.28
CA VAL A 66 -9.49 -3.64 -3.46
C VAL A 66 -9.78 -2.26 -2.85
N THR A 67 -9.38 -2.04 -1.60
CA THR A 67 -9.61 -0.77 -0.89
C THR A 67 -8.97 0.40 -1.62
N SER A 68 -7.70 0.24 -2.03
CA SER A 68 -6.98 1.27 -2.77
C SER A 68 -7.59 1.52 -4.15
N SER A 69 -8.05 0.47 -4.84
CA SER A 69 -8.74 0.63 -6.13
C SER A 69 -10.04 1.42 -5.98
N ILE A 70 -10.82 1.16 -4.94
CA ILE A 70 -12.06 1.92 -4.65
C ILE A 70 -11.73 3.38 -4.35
N ILE A 71 -10.73 3.63 -3.50
CA ILE A 71 -10.29 4.99 -3.12
C ILE A 71 -9.75 5.74 -4.33
N MET A 72 -8.92 5.11 -5.17
CA MET A 72 -8.39 5.73 -6.39
C MET A 72 -9.51 6.11 -7.36
N LYS A 73 -10.49 5.21 -7.59
CA LYS A 73 -11.65 5.52 -8.42
C LYS A 73 -12.47 6.68 -7.86
N LYS A 74 -12.74 6.68 -6.55
CA LYS A 74 -13.47 7.76 -5.87
C LYS A 74 -12.70 9.09 -5.93
N SER A 75 -11.39 9.06 -5.72
CA SER A 75 -10.51 10.23 -5.81
C SER A 75 -10.47 10.80 -7.21
N GLN A 76 -10.40 9.96 -8.25
CA GLN A 76 -10.48 10.40 -9.64
C GLN A 76 -11.84 11.01 -9.99
N GLN A 77 -12.94 10.44 -9.48
CA GLN A 77 -14.28 11.01 -9.65
C GLN A 77 -14.40 12.38 -8.98
N LEU A 78 -13.89 12.52 -7.75
CA LEU A 78 -13.85 13.79 -7.04
C LEU A 78 -12.95 14.81 -7.73
N ALA A 79 -11.79 14.40 -8.26
CA ALA A 79 -10.91 15.27 -9.03
C ALA A 79 -11.55 15.74 -10.34
N LYS A 80 -12.33 14.87 -11.02
CA LYS A 80 -13.13 15.25 -12.20
C LYS A 80 -14.26 16.21 -11.84
N GLN A 81 -14.88 16.04 -10.67
CA GLN A 81 -15.93 16.94 -10.18
C GLN A 81 -15.38 18.27 -9.64
N SER A 82 -14.15 18.29 -9.11
CA SER A 82 -13.52 19.51 -8.58
C SER A 82 -12.88 20.38 -9.66
N VAL A 83 -12.85 19.95 -10.93
CA VAL A 83 -12.66 20.87 -12.06
C VAL A 83 -13.96 21.65 -12.26
N GLY A 84 -14.30 22.51 -11.30
CA GLY A 84 -15.23 23.60 -11.53
C GLY A 84 -14.81 24.39 -12.77
N PRO A 85 -15.75 25.03 -13.47
CA PRO A 85 -15.54 25.57 -14.81
C PRO A 85 -14.27 26.43 -14.83
N LYS A 86 -13.40 26.16 -15.80
CA LYS A 86 -12.15 26.91 -16.04
C LYS A 86 -12.43 28.41 -15.89
N LYS A 87 -12.00 28.99 -14.77
CA LYS A 87 -11.84 30.44 -14.59
C LYS A 87 -10.76 30.88 -15.59
N GLY A 88 -11.15 31.05 -16.84
CA GLY A 88 -10.23 31.28 -17.96
C GLY A 88 -10.87 31.47 -19.33
N LEU A 89 -12.21 31.45 -19.45
CA LEU A 89 -12.92 31.78 -20.70
C LEU A 89 -13.73 33.08 -20.61
N ARG A 90 -13.23 34.05 -19.83
CA ARG A 90 -13.73 35.43 -19.91
C ARG A 90 -12.64 36.33 -20.48
N ASN A 91 -12.31 36.06 -21.74
CA ASN A 91 -11.77 37.08 -22.64
C ASN A 91 -12.91 37.56 -23.53
N ARG A 92 -13.53 38.67 -23.11
CA ARG A 92 -13.97 39.83 -23.90
C ARG A 92 -14.68 40.80 -22.97
#